data_AF-A0A9E3DNH9-F1
#
_entry.id   AF-A0A9E3DNH9-F1
#
_cell.length_a   1.000
_cell.length_b   1.000
_cell.length_c   1.000
_cell.angle_alpha   90.00
_cell.angle_beta   90.00
_cell.angle_gamma   90.00
#
_symmetry.space_group_name_H-M   'P 1'
#
loop_
_entity.id
_entity.type
_entity.pdbx_description
1 polymer ?
#
loop_
_entity_poly.entity_id
_entity_poly.type
_entity_poly.pdbx_seq_one_letter_code
_entity_poly.pdbx_strand_id
1 'polypeptide(L)'
;MTDMLTDQVRAITQWLAERAPDVEIDETTVLADGVLTDSFEFVELLVLVEELRGEPIPAEDMELENFRTLRTIADTFLAPKETGADE
;
A
#
# COMPACT_ATOMS: atom_id res chain seq x y z
N MET A 1 -6.20 -16.72 -6.92
CA MET A 1 -5.08 -15.92 -6.38
C MET A 1 -5.36 -14.42 -6.47
N THR A 2 -6.00 -13.92 -7.54
CA THR A 2 -6.42 -12.50 -7.69
C THR A 2 -7.38 -11.97 -6.61
N ASP A 3 -8.13 -12.88 -5.98
CA ASP A 3 -9.09 -12.56 -4.91
C ASP A 3 -8.42 -11.98 -3.65
N MET A 4 -7.26 -12.52 -3.24
CA MET A 4 -6.51 -12.03 -2.07
C MET A 4 -5.92 -10.64 -2.30
N LEU A 5 -5.36 -10.38 -3.49
CA LEU A 5 -4.84 -9.05 -3.85
C LEU A 5 -5.94 -7.99 -3.78
N THR A 6 -7.14 -8.35 -4.24
CA THR A 6 -8.29 -7.45 -4.22
C THR A 6 -8.74 -7.15 -2.79
N ASP A 7 -8.71 -8.14 -1.89
CA ASP A 7 -9.03 -7.97 -0.48
C ASP A 7 -8.00 -7.07 0.24
N GLN A 8 -6.70 -7.28 -0.01
CA GLN A 8 -5.62 -6.45 0.55
C GLN A 8 -5.73 -4.99 0.10
N VAL A 9 -5.95 -4.74 -1.20
CA VAL A 9 -6.14 -3.38 -1.73
C VAL A 9 -7.39 -2.73 -1.12
N ARG A 10 -8.47 -3.49 -0.95
CA ARG A 10 -9.69 -3.01 -0.29
C ARG A 10 -9.44 -2.64 1.17
N ALA A 11 -8.65 -3.43 1.91
CA ALA A 11 -8.30 -3.13 3.29
C ALA A 11 -7.55 -1.80 3.41
N ILE A 12 -6.56 -1.55 2.54
CA ILE A 12 -5.82 -0.27 2.52
C ILE A 12 -6.77 0.88 2.12
N THR A 13 -7.60 0.68 1.10
CA THR A 13 -8.56 1.70 0.65
C THR A 13 -9.52 2.11 1.77
N GLN A 14 -10.05 1.13 2.52
CA GLN A 14 -10.92 1.41 3.66
C GLN A 14 -10.20 2.19 4.75
N TRP A 15 -8.97 1.78 5.10
CA TRP A 15 -8.15 2.47 6.09
C TRP A 15 -7.86 3.94 5.71
N LEU A 16 -7.63 4.20 4.41
CA LEU A 16 -7.45 5.55 3.87
C LEU A 16 -8.76 6.35 3.89
N ALA A 17 -9.88 5.74 3.53
CA ALA A 17 -11.19 6.39 3.51
C ALA A 17 -11.66 6.83 4.91
N GLU A 18 -11.26 6.12 5.97
CA GLU A 18 -11.51 6.54 7.35
C GLU A 18 -10.73 7.80 7.75
N ARG A 19 -9.56 8.04 7.15
CA ARG A 19 -8.71 9.21 7.40
C ARG A 19 -9.06 10.40 6.51
N ALA A 20 -9.38 10.13 5.26
CA ALA A 20 -9.72 11.13 4.26
C ALA A 20 -11.14 10.89 3.69
N PRO A 21 -12.20 11.09 4.49
CA PRO A 21 -13.58 10.80 4.06
C PRO A 21 -14.09 11.70 2.94
N ASP A 22 -13.43 12.84 2.69
CA ASP A 22 -13.78 13.80 1.65
C ASP A 22 -13.00 13.57 0.34
N VAL A 23 -12.05 12.63 0.33
CA VAL A 23 -11.20 12.33 -0.82
C VAL A 23 -11.63 10.99 -1.44
N GLU A 24 -11.90 10.99 -2.74
CA GLU A 24 -12.10 9.75 -3.49
C GLU A 24 -10.74 9.05 -3.68
N ILE A 25 -10.57 7.94 -2.98
CA ILE A 25 -9.35 7.13 -3.04
C ILE A 25 -9.49 6.12 -4.17
N ASP A 26 -8.70 6.30 -5.22
CA ASP A 26 -8.57 5.41 -6.37
C ASP A 26 -7.16 4.82 -6.43
N GLU A 27 -6.96 3.79 -7.28
CA GLU A 27 -5.66 3.15 -7.49
C GLU A 27 -4.55 4.16 -7.88
N THR A 28 -4.92 5.24 -8.58
CA THR A 28 -3.99 6.28 -9.03
C THR A 28 -3.87 7.50 -8.10
N THR A 29 -4.65 7.54 -7.02
CA THR A 29 -4.66 8.67 -6.08
C THR A 29 -3.31 8.80 -5.39
N VAL A 30 -2.77 10.02 -5.37
CA VAL A 30 -1.49 10.33 -4.72
C VAL A 30 -1.73 10.47 -3.21
N LEU A 31 -1.24 9.50 -2.44
CA LEU A 31 -1.47 9.42 -0.99
C LEU A 31 -0.62 10.45 -0.22
N ALA A 32 0.54 10.81 -0.75
CA ALA A 32 1.47 11.74 -0.11
C ALA A 32 0.97 13.18 0.02
N ASP A 33 0.00 13.61 -0.81
CA ASP A 33 -0.50 14.98 -0.84
C ASP A 33 -1.94 15.01 -0.29
N GLY A 34 -2.06 15.13 1.04
CA GLY A 34 -3.34 15.29 1.74
C GLY A 34 -3.97 14.04 2.36
N VAL A 35 -3.44 12.83 2.11
CA VAL A 35 -3.94 11.58 2.72
C VAL A 35 -2.97 11.00 3.76
N LEU A 36 -1.66 11.12 3.53
CA LEU A 36 -0.58 10.78 4.47
C LEU A 36 0.15 12.07 4.85
N THR A 37 -0.51 12.92 5.61
CA THR A 37 -0.01 14.25 5.98
C THR A 37 0.97 14.21 7.15
N ASP A 38 0.90 13.18 8.00
CA ASP A 38 1.79 13.02 9.14
C ASP A 38 2.69 11.78 9.03
N SER A 39 3.92 11.91 9.56
CA SER A 39 4.88 10.81 9.71
C SER A 39 4.31 9.59 10.44
N PHE A 40 3.35 9.77 11.34
CA PHE A 40 2.68 8.69 12.06
C PHE A 40 1.74 7.89 11.15
N GLU A 41 0.98 8.57 10.29
CA GLU A 41 0.06 7.92 9.33
C GLU A 41 0.86 7.04 8.35
N PHE A 42 2.03 7.51 7.94
CA PHE A 42 2.94 6.72 7.12
C PHE A 42 3.42 5.44 7.83
N VAL A 43 3.80 5.54 9.11
CA VAL A 43 4.20 4.37 9.91
C VAL A 43 3.04 3.39 10.10
N GLU A 44 1.83 3.87 10.34
CA GLU A 44 0.65 3.00 10.43
C GLU A 44 0.34 2.30 9.10
N LEU A 45 0.49 2.99 7.98
CA LEU A 45 0.36 2.39 6.65
C LEU A 45 1.43 1.30 6.42
N LEU A 46 2.68 1.55 6.81
CA LEU A 46 3.75 0.55 6.72
C LEU A 46 3.36 -0.73 7.47
N VAL A 47 2.92 -0.60 8.73
CA VAL A 47 2.49 -1.75 9.55
C VAL A 47 1.32 -2.48 8.89
N LEU A 48 0.32 -1.76 8.37
CA LEU A 48 -0.81 -2.36 7.67
C LEU A 48 -0.36 -3.17 6.46
N VAL A 49 0.54 -2.63 5.64
CA VAL A 49 1.07 -3.32 4.46
C VAL A 49 1.86 -4.56 4.86
N GLU A 50 2.67 -4.49 5.92
CA GLU A 50 3.40 -5.63 6.50
C GLU A 50 2.46 -6.75 6.95
N GLU A 51 1.36 -6.42 7.63
CA GLU A 51 0.36 -7.41 8.06
C GLU A 51 -0.34 -8.06 6.86
N LEU A 52 -0.67 -7.28 5.83
CA LEU A 52 -1.33 -7.79 4.63
C LEU A 52 -0.42 -8.71 3.81
N ARG A 53 0.87 -8.38 3.67
CA ARG A 53 1.85 -9.22 2.96
C ARG A 53 2.37 -10.39 3.80
N GLY A 54 2.27 -10.29 5.13
CA GLY A 54 2.73 -11.31 6.09
C GLY A 54 4.24 -11.35 6.33
N GLU A 55 4.98 -10.34 5.87
CA GLU A 55 6.42 -10.21 6.01
C GLU A 55 6.82 -8.74 6.18
N PRO A 56 7.91 -8.42 6.90
CA PRO A 56 8.34 -7.04 7.10
C PRO A 56 8.80 -6.39 5.79
N ILE A 57 8.57 -5.10 5.66
CA ILE A 57 9.07 -4.29 4.54
C ILE A 57 10.56 -4.04 4.79
N PRO A 58 11.46 -4.28 3.82
CA PRO A 58 12.86 -3.96 3.99
C PRO A 58 13.06 -2.44 3.99
N ALA A 59 14.05 -1.96 4.75
CA ALA A 59 14.28 -0.53 4.94
C ALA A 59 14.56 0.23 3.62
N GLU A 60 15.09 -0.46 2.61
CA GLU A 60 15.31 0.09 1.26
C GLU A 60 14.01 0.35 0.49
N ASP A 61 12.94 -0.37 0.80
CA ASP A 61 11.63 -0.17 0.16
C ASP A 61 10.72 0.76 0.98
N MET A 62 11.13 1.20 2.17
CA MET A 62 10.40 2.14 3.04
C MET A 62 10.50 3.61 2.55
N GLU A 63 10.45 3.81 1.24
CA GLU A 63 10.57 5.11 0.60
C GLU A 63 9.21 5.63 0.15
N LEU A 64 8.99 6.93 0.29
CA LEU A 64 7.70 7.57 0.00
C LEU A 64 7.24 7.34 -1.46
N GLU A 65 8.17 7.13 -2.39
CA GLU A 65 7.88 6.77 -3.78
C GLU A 65 7.12 5.44 -3.91
N ASN A 66 7.43 4.44 -3.09
CA ASN A 66 6.78 3.13 -3.09
C ASN A 66 5.37 3.18 -2.47
N PHE A 67 5.07 4.23 -1.70
CA PHE A 67 3.76 4.45 -1.08
C PHE A 67 2.98 5.60 -1.74
N ARG A 68 3.45 6.05 -2.91
CA ARG A 68 2.89 7.23 -3.57
C ARG A 68 1.44 7.02 -3.98
N THR A 69 1.08 5.81 -4.44
CA THR A 69 -0.27 5.46 -4.88
C THR A 69 -0.64 4.06 -4.43
N LEU A 70 -1.94 3.78 -4.29
CA LEU A 70 -2.44 2.43 -4.00
C LEU A 70 -1.98 1.41 -5.03
N ARG A 71 -1.93 1.80 -6.31
CA ARG A 71 -1.41 0.94 -7.38
C ARG A 71 0.06 0.59 -7.16
N THR A 72 0.89 1.56 -6.80
CA THR A 72 2.31 1.30 -6.51
C THR A 72 2.44 0.35 -5.33
N ILE A 73 1.71 0.58 -4.25
CA ILE A 73 1.73 -0.30 -3.07
C ILE A 73 1.33 -1.74 -3.46
N ALA A 74 0.26 -1.87 -4.24
CA ALA A 74 -0.20 -3.15 -4.72
C ALA A 74 0.84 -3.85 -5.60
N ASP A 75 1.45 -3.14 -6.55
CA ASP A 75 2.43 -3.70 -7.49
C ASP A 75 3.76 -4.06 -6.81
N THR A 76 4.22 -3.23 -5.88
CA THR A 76 5.51 -3.38 -5.19
C THR A 76 5.44 -4.39 -4.04
N PHE A 77 4.36 -4.40 -3.25
CA PHE A 77 4.32 -5.15 -1.98
C PHE A 77 3.31 -6.29 -1.94
N LEU A 78 2.23 -6.21 -2.71
CA LEU A 78 1.10 -7.16 -2.62
C LEU A 78 0.96 -8.05 -3.85
N ALA A 79 1.53 -7.65 -4.98
CA ALA A 79 1.51 -8.42 -6.19
C ALA A 79 2.13 -9.78 -5.88
N PRO A 80 1.50 -10.88 -6.35
CA PRO A 80 2.12 -12.18 -6.20
C PRO A 80 3.51 -12.05 -6.80
N LYS A 81 4.54 -12.29 -5.98
CA LYS A 81 5.91 -12.43 -6.47
C LYS A 81 5.84 -13.56 -7.49
N GLU A 82 5.62 -13.22 -8.76
CA GLU A 82 5.79 -14.17 -9.84
C GLU A 82 7.23 -14.59 -9.64
N THR A 83 7.39 -15.83 -9.20
CA THR A 83 8.68 -16.47 -9.09
C THR A 83 9.14 -16.65 -10.54
N GLY A 84 9.61 -15.58 -11.16
CA GLY A 84 10.51 -15.60 -12.31
C GLY A 84 11.89 -15.88 -11.71
N ALA A 85 12.28 -17.14 -11.60
CA ALA A 85 12.84 -17.93 -12.69
C ALA A 85 14.23 -17.39 -13.04
N ASP A 86 15.24 -18.07 -12.49
CA ASP A 86 16.53 -18.27 -13.13
C ASP A 86 16.47 -18.09 -14.66
N GLU A 87 17.24 -17.15 -15.18
CA GLU A 87 17.85 -17.22 -16.51
C GLU A 87 19.35 -16.92 -16.39
#